data_AF-A0A8T0ESH6-F1
#
_entry.id   AF-A0A8T0ESH6-F1
#
_cell.length_a   1.000
_cell.length_b   1.000
_cell.length_c   1.000
_cell.angle_alpha   90.00
_cell.angle_beta   90.00
_cell.angle_gamma   90.00
#
_symmetry.space_group_name_H-M   'P 1'
#
loop_
_entity.id
_entity.type
_entity.pdbx_description
1 polymer ?
#
loop_
_entity_poly.entity_id
_entity_poly.type
_entity_poly.pdbx_seq_one_letter_code
_entity_poly.pdbx_strand_id
1 'polypeptide(L)'
;MVTKNPPSVFCRLQMADGTIIDAKVVRKVMNEHWKLRYSSCFLSCEVPKNTNPPLKVLVSLNRNFTFSAMLPVHQNKENIASPRGDLAVCVKPLHYSYDRATWLMEFIEFHRVLGVEHFFFYNHTVGPSVDTLLRYYIKQNVVTVLPWSLPIMSQKEIRTEAIFSSLNDCVFRTMYLFHYVILLDFDEYIVPREHESYLDMLHQLEEDNKHIRGQPGSFVFKNVFFYLYWENDTTVYGVEPEKPPQWVPYLITQYKTRRLSSAMKIGSRSKYIVVPERIVEVGNHVVWRHTSGSRAISAPDTVALLHHYRICEFGGFSCLKKESVVDKTATQFGPELLKRVMRQCRIIYPDLEGHCPLSPPLGSPW
;
A
#
# COMPACT_ATOMS: atom_id res chain seq x y z
N MET A 1 -2.09 -16.39 -13.16
CA MET A 1 -1.85 -17.42 -14.20
C MET A 1 -1.17 -18.64 -13.58
N VAL A 2 -1.30 -19.82 -14.19
CA VAL A 2 -0.61 -21.04 -13.71
C VAL A 2 0.90 -20.90 -13.95
N THR A 3 1.72 -21.24 -12.97
CA THR A 3 3.19 -21.07 -13.05
C THR A 3 3.84 -22.12 -13.97
N LYS A 4 3.31 -23.35 -13.98
CA LYS A 4 3.82 -24.47 -14.81
C LYS A 4 2.95 -24.66 -16.04
N ASN A 5 3.58 -24.80 -17.21
CA ASN A 5 2.91 -24.97 -18.52
C ASN A 5 1.74 -24.00 -18.76
N PRO A 6 1.93 -22.68 -18.57
CA PRO A 6 0.88 -21.71 -18.81
C PRO A 6 0.41 -21.74 -20.27
N PRO A 7 -0.91 -21.63 -20.53
CA PRO A 7 -1.45 -21.64 -21.88
C PRO A 7 -0.89 -20.49 -22.73
N SER A 8 -0.97 -20.66 -24.04
CA SER A 8 -0.77 -19.55 -24.98
C SER A 8 -1.83 -18.48 -24.75
N VAL A 9 -1.42 -17.22 -24.86
CA VAL A 9 -2.29 -16.06 -24.73
C VAL A 9 -2.20 -15.25 -26.03
N PHE A 10 -3.29 -14.63 -26.43
CA PHE A 10 -3.40 -13.78 -27.61
C PHE A 10 -3.97 -12.42 -27.20
N CYS A 11 -3.45 -11.35 -27.80
CA CYS A 11 -3.96 -9.99 -27.60
C CYS A 11 -4.56 -9.46 -28.91
N ARG A 12 -5.69 -8.76 -28.80
CA ARG A 12 -6.28 -7.99 -29.90
C ARG A 12 -6.57 -6.58 -29.40
N LEU A 13 -6.02 -5.60 -30.10
CA LEU A 13 -6.19 -4.18 -29.81
C LEU A 13 -7.43 -3.67 -30.56
N GLN A 14 -8.28 -2.92 -29.88
CA GLN A 14 -9.38 -2.19 -30.49
C GLN A 14 -9.09 -0.69 -30.41
N MET A 15 -8.99 -0.05 -31.56
CA MET A 15 -8.65 1.36 -31.73
C MET A 15 -9.90 2.24 -31.71
N ALA A 16 -9.72 3.56 -31.58
CA ALA A 16 -10.84 4.51 -31.51
C ALA A 16 -11.59 4.67 -32.84
N ASP A 17 -10.91 4.49 -33.97
CA ASP A 17 -11.47 4.51 -35.32
C ASP A 17 -12.17 3.21 -35.72
N GLY A 18 -12.24 2.23 -34.80
CA GLY A 18 -12.79 0.89 -35.04
C GLY A 18 -11.78 -0.11 -35.59
N THR A 19 -10.54 0.29 -35.87
CA THR A 19 -9.48 -0.62 -36.34
C THR A 19 -9.19 -1.70 -35.31
N ILE A 20 -8.99 -2.93 -35.77
CA ILE A 20 -8.68 -4.11 -34.95
C ILE A 20 -7.31 -4.65 -35.34
N ILE A 21 -6.43 -4.85 -34.35
CA ILE A 21 -5.06 -5.30 -34.58
C ILE A 21 -4.75 -6.49 -33.67
N ASP A 22 -4.41 -7.63 -34.26
CA ASP A 22 -3.87 -8.77 -33.49
C ASP A 22 -2.41 -8.48 -33.14
N ALA A 23 -2.16 -8.27 -31.85
CA ALA A 23 -0.87 -7.86 -31.33
C ALA A 23 -0.07 -9.05 -30.80
N LYS A 24 1.24 -9.02 -31.00
CA LYS A 24 2.15 -9.95 -30.34
C LYS A 24 2.12 -9.68 -28.83
N VAL A 25 1.96 -10.74 -28.06
CA VAL A 25 1.99 -10.66 -26.59
C VAL A 25 3.32 -11.17 -26.05
N VAL A 26 3.92 -10.39 -25.16
CA VAL A 26 5.06 -10.80 -24.35
C VAL A 26 4.55 -11.06 -22.94
N ARG A 27 4.76 -12.29 -22.46
CA ARG A 27 4.40 -12.68 -21.09
C ARG A 27 5.65 -12.68 -20.22
N LYS A 28 5.56 -12.02 -19.06
CA LYS A 28 6.59 -12.06 -18.02
C LYS A 28 5.97 -12.46 -16.68
N VAL A 29 6.38 -13.59 -16.11
CA VAL A 29 6.03 -13.95 -14.74
C VAL A 29 6.79 -13.03 -13.78
N MET A 30 6.13 -12.57 -12.72
CA MET A 30 6.75 -11.69 -11.73
C MET A 30 7.80 -12.41 -10.90
N ASN A 31 8.77 -11.67 -10.39
CA ASN A 31 9.92 -12.23 -9.66
C ASN A 31 9.51 -12.92 -8.35
N GLU A 32 8.55 -12.36 -7.61
CA GLU A 32 8.05 -12.94 -6.35
C GLU A 32 6.91 -13.95 -6.58
N HIS A 33 7.23 -15.12 -7.13
CA HIS A 33 6.23 -16.16 -7.41
C HIS A 33 6.23 -17.34 -6.43
N TRP A 34 7.26 -17.48 -5.58
CA TRP A 34 7.34 -18.48 -4.50
C TRP A 34 7.11 -19.94 -4.93
N LYS A 35 7.30 -20.23 -6.23
CA LYS A 35 6.98 -21.53 -6.88
C LYS A 35 5.55 -22.04 -6.60
N LEU A 36 4.61 -21.15 -6.26
CA LEU A 36 3.22 -21.50 -6.03
C LEU A 36 2.51 -21.87 -7.35
N ARG A 37 1.34 -22.51 -7.25
CA ARG A 37 0.55 -22.95 -8.41
C ARG A 37 0.16 -21.76 -9.29
N TYR A 38 -0.27 -20.66 -8.68
CA TYR A 38 -0.59 -19.43 -9.37
C TYR A 38 0.41 -18.33 -9.04
N SER A 39 0.70 -17.53 -10.06
CA SER A 39 1.51 -16.33 -9.93
C SER A 39 0.94 -15.18 -10.77
N SER A 40 1.26 -13.97 -10.34
CA SER A 40 1.04 -12.74 -11.07
C SER A 40 1.98 -12.65 -12.27
N CYS A 41 1.51 -12.11 -13.39
CA CYS A 41 2.32 -11.94 -14.59
C CYS A 41 1.92 -10.69 -15.34
N PHE A 42 2.88 -10.10 -16.03
CA PHE A 42 2.63 -9.08 -17.03
C PHE A 42 2.30 -9.72 -18.37
N LEU A 43 1.25 -9.19 -19.00
CA LEU A 43 0.92 -9.41 -20.40
C LEU A 43 1.12 -8.09 -21.13
N SER A 44 2.19 -7.99 -21.91
CA SER A 44 2.51 -6.79 -22.69
C SER A 44 2.13 -7.05 -24.14
N CYS A 45 1.02 -6.46 -24.59
CA CYS A 45 0.61 -6.50 -25.99
C CYS A 45 1.35 -5.39 -26.76
N GLU A 46 2.13 -5.74 -27.78
CA GLU A 46 2.90 -4.76 -28.57
C GLU A 46 1.95 -3.88 -29.40
N VAL A 47 2.05 -2.56 -29.23
CA VAL A 47 1.31 -1.57 -30.02
C VAL A 47 2.20 -1.14 -31.20
N PRO A 48 1.70 -1.16 -32.45
CA PRO A 48 2.47 -0.71 -33.60
C PRO A 48 2.97 0.72 -33.43
N LYS A 49 4.15 1.02 -34.01
CA LYS A 49 4.68 2.38 -34.00
C LYS A 49 3.72 3.30 -34.77
N ASN A 50 3.63 4.55 -34.33
CA ASN A 50 2.82 5.62 -34.95
C ASN A 50 1.30 5.37 -34.96
N THR A 51 0.77 4.52 -34.07
CA THR A 51 -0.68 4.42 -33.85
C THR A 51 -1.07 5.07 -32.53
N ASN A 52 -2.28 5.61 -32.48
CA ASN A 52 -2.87 6.10 -31.24
C ASN A 52 -3.00 4.98 -30.19
N PRO A 53 -3.07 5.29 -28.89
CA PRO A 53 -3.34 4.28 -27.88
C PRO A 53 -4.67 3.54 -28.17
N PRO A 54 -4.73 2.20 -28.01
CA PRO A 54 -5.99 1.49 -28.14
C PRO A 54 -6.99 1.92 -27.06
N LEU A 55 -8.28 1.79 -27.35
CA LEU A 55 -9.34 2.00 -26.36
C LEU A 55 -9.51 0.77 -25.46
N LYS A 56 -9.36 -0.42 -26.05
CA LYS A 56 -9.58 -1.69 -25.36
C LYS A 56 -8.58 -2.74 -25.84
N VAL A 57 -8.28 -3.68 -24.96
CA VAL A 57 -7.47 -4.86 -25.26
C VAL A 57 -8.30 -6.10 -24.95
N LEU A 58 -8.48 -6.96 -25.94
CA LEU A 58 -9.03 -8.29 -25.76
C LEU A 58 -7.89 -9.26 -25.50
N VAL A 59 -7.98 -10.03 -24.41
CA VAL A 59 -7.03 -11.07 -24.06
C VAL A 59 -7.74 -12.42 -24.14
N SER A 60 -7.20 -13.37 -24.89
CA SER A 60 -7.80 -14.70 -25.07
C SER A 60 -6.79 -15.83 -24.96
N LEU A 61 -7.28 -17.02 -24.63
CA LEU A 61 -6.52 -18.27 -24.67
C LEU A 61 -6.53 -18.93 -26.06
N ASN A 62 -7.33 -18.42 -27.00
CA ASN A 62 -7.41 -18.92 -28.37
C ASN A 62 -7.36 -17.77 -29.39
N ARG A 63 -6.96 -18.10 -30.64
CA ARG A 63 -6.80 -17.10 -31.71
C ARG A 63 -8.12 -16.53 -32.23
N ASN A 64 -9.24 -17.21 -31.97
CA ASN A 64 -10.55 -16.79 -32.47
C ASN A 64 -11.26 -15.84 -31.48
N PHE A 65 -10.66 -15.58 -30.31
CA PHE A 65 -11.18 -14.69 -29.26
C PHE A 65 -12.59 -15.06 -28.74
N THR A 66 -13.02 -16.31 -28.92
CA THR A 66 -14.35 -16.79 -28.49
C THR A 66 -14.51 -16.80 -26.97
N PHE A 67 -13.42 -16.96 -26.23
CA PHE A 67 -13.35 -16.81 -24.78
C PHE A 67 -12.29 -15.76 -24.47
N SER A 68 -12.71 -14.49 -24.44
CA SER A 68 -11.82 -13.36 -24.24
C SER A 68 -12.28 -12.46 -23.09
N ALA A 69 -11.31 -11.91 -22.35
CA ALA A 69 -11.54 -10.82 -21.42
C ALA A 69 -11.29 -9.51 -22.15
N MET A 70 -12.25 -8.60 -22.11
CA MET A 70 -12.12 -7.25 -22.66
C MET A 70 -11.70 -6.29 -21.55
N LEU A 71 -10.51 -5.71 -21.69
CA LEU A 71 -9.92 -4.80 -20.71
C LEU A 71 -9.91 -3.39 -21.29
N PRO A 72 -10.53 -2.39 -20.63
CA PRO A 72 -10.39 -1.00 -21.05
C PRO A 72 -8.95 -0.53 -20.83
N VAL A 73 -8.45 0.30 -21.74
CA VAL A 73 -7.16 0.96 -21.57
C VAL A 73 -7.37 2.23 -20.74
N HIS A 74 -6.65 2.33 -19.61
CA HIS A 74 -6.69 3.49 -18.76
C HIS A 74 -5.78 4.61 -19.31
N GLN A 75 -6.39 5.65 -19.87
CA GLN A 75 -5.72 6.85 -20.37
C GLN A 75 -5.59 7.89 -19.25
N ASN A 76 -4.68 7.62 -18.30
CA ASN A 76 -4.59 8.40 -17.07
C ASN A 76 -4.19 9.85 -17.27
N LYS A 77 -3.39 10.19 -18.30
CA LYS A 77 -2.99 11.57 -18.58
C LYS A 77 -4.20 12.44 -18.95
N GLU A 78 -5.09 11.89 -19.75
CA GLU A 78 -6.28 12.55 -20.28
C GLU A 78 -7.47 12.49 -19.31
N ASN A 79 -7.44 11.61 -18.31
CA ASN A 79 -8.56 11.39 -17.39
C ASN A 79 -8.61 12.41 -16.24
N ILE A 80 -9.28 13.54 -16.49
CA ILE A 80 -9.44 14.65 -15.52
C ILE A 80 -10.35 14.27 -14.33
N ALA A 81 -11.22 13.28 -14.49
CA ALA A 81 -12.20 12.92 -13.45
C ALA A 81 -11.62 12.05 -12.32
N SER A 82 -10.46 11.42 -12.53
CA SER A 82 -9.82 10.60 -11.50
C SER A 82 -9.15 11.46 -10.42
N PRO A 83 -9.09 10.97 -9.18
CA PRO A 83 -8.28 11.59 -8.13
C PRO A 83 -6.82 11.75 -8.56
N ARG A 84 -6.26 12.92 -8.27
CA ARG A 84 -4.91 13.35 -8.67
C ARG A 84 -4.31 14.20 -7.56
N GLY A 85 -3.00 14.24 -7.48
CA GLY A 85 -2.26 15.01 -6.47
C GLY A 85 -0.77 14.70 -6.49
N ASP A 86 -0.09 15.00 -5.40
CA ASP A 86 1.33 14.69 -5.22
C ASP A 86 1.54 13.33 -4.58
N LEU A 87 0.69 12.94 -3.62
CA LEU A 87 0.90 11.76 -2.78
C LEU A 87 -0.33 10.85 -2.70
N ALA A 88 -0.14 9.59 -3.08
CA ALA A 88 -1.10 8.53 -2.83
C ALA A 88 -0.48 7.34 -2.08
N VAL A 89 -1.34 6.53 -1.45
CA VAL A 89 -0.94 5.28 -0.77
C VAL A 89 -1.62 4.08 -1.43
N CYS A 90 -0.83 3.05 -1.70
CA CYS A 90 -1.23 1.72 -2.14
C CYS A 90 -0.99 0.72 -1.02
N VAL A 91 -2.02 -0.06 -0.67
CA VAL A 91 -1.92 -1.07 0.40
C VAL A 91 -2.28 -2.45 -0.13
N LYS A 92 -1.69 -3.49 0.46
CA LYS A 92 -2.07 -4.89 0.18
C LYS A 92 -3.58 -5.12 0.37
N PRO A 93 -4.16 -6.17 -0.25
CA PRO A 93 -5.59 -6.43 -0.14
C PRO A 93 -6.08 -6.62 1.29
N LEU A 94 -7.28 -6.11 1.57
CA LEU A 94 -8.05 -6.38 2.79
C LEU A 94 -8.68 -7.76 2.67
N HIS A 95 -8.41 -8.63 3.65
CA HIS A 95 -8.83 -10.03 3.63
C HIS A 95 -9.11 -10.55 5.05
N TYR A 96 -9.61 -11.77 5.18
CA TYR A 96 -10.02 -12.39 6.46
C TYR A 96 -11.06 -11.58 7.25
N SER A 97 -12.02 -10.96 6.55
CA SER A 97 -13.08 -10.16 7.19
C SER A 97 -12.48 -9.07 8.09
N TYR A 98 -11.43 -8.41 7.61
CA TYR A 98 -10.69 -7.41 8.37
C TYR A 98 -11.63 -6.35 8.94
N ASP A 99 -11.69 -6.22 10.27
CA ASP A 99 -12.62 -5.32 10.97
C ASP A 99 -11.96 -4.41 12.03
N ARG A 100 -10.73 -3.97 11.77
CA ARG A 100 -9.96 -3.10 12.70
C ARG A 100 -10.17 -1.63 12.37
N ALA A 101 -11.39 -1.15 12.53
CA ALA A 101 -11.79 0.19 12.08
C ALA A 101 -10.95 1.33 12.67
N THR A 102 -10.67 1.32 13.98
CA THR A 102 -9.89 2.39 14.64
C THR A 102 -8.45 2.45 14.13
N TRP A 103 -7.79 1.32 13.92
CA TRP A 103 -6.43 1.30 13.37
C TRP A 103 -6.38 1.61 11.88
N LEU A 104 -7.40 1.22 11.10
CA LEU A 104 -7.50 1.66 9.71
C LEU A 104 -7.76 3.18 9.61
N MET A 105 -8.55 3.73 10.53
CA MET A 105 -8.77 5.17 10.62
C MET A 105 -7.49 5.91 10.97
N GLU A 106 -6.74 5.41 11.97
CA GLU A 106 -5.43 5.92 12.32
C GLU A 106 -4.47 5.86 11.13
N PHE A 107 -4.42 4.72 10.42
CA PHE A 107 -3.59 4.57 9.22
C PHE A 107 -3.88 5.65 8.18
N ILE A 108 -5.17 5.86 7.85
CA ILE A 108 -5.57 6.89 6.88
C ILE A 108 -5.18 8.28 7.40
N GLU A 109 -5.61 8.65 8.60
CA GLU A 109 -5.41 10.01 9.10
C GLU A 109 -3.94 10.33 9.42
N PHE A 110 -3.13 9.36 9.85
CA PHE A 110 -1.68 9.54 10.03
C PHE A 110 -1.00 9.94 8.72
N HIS A 111 -1.28 9.20 7.65
CA HIS A 111 -0.70 9.50 6.35
C HIS A 111 -1.25 10.81 5.77
N ARG A 112 -2.50 11.17 6.06
CA ARG A 112 -3.07 12.47 5.68
C ARG A 112 -2.46 13.65 6.43
N VAL A 113 -2.07 13.47 7.70
CA VAL A 113 -1.30 14.49 8.45
C VAL A 113 0.04 14.76 7.75
N LEU A 114 0.64 13.73 7.16
CA LEU A 114 1.90 13.82 6.42
C LEU A 114 1.75 14.24 4.93
N GLY A 115 0.54 14.63 4.51
CA GLY A 115 0.28 15.18 3.18
C GLY A 115 -0.25 14.18 2.14
N VAL A 116 -0.58 12.94 2.51
CA VAL A 116 -1.24 12.01 1.57
C VAL A 116 -2.66 12.47 1.26
N GLU A 117 -2.99 12.53 -0.02
CA GLU A 117 -4.29 13.01 -0.50
C GLU A 117 -5.26 11.86 -0.79
N HIS A 118 -4.76 10.72 -1.28
CA HIS A 118 -5.61 9.63 -1.74
C HIS A 118 -5.08 8.24 -1.40
N PHE A 119 -5.99 7.29 -1.19
CA PHE A 119 -5.69 5.91 -0.84
C PHE A 119 -6.36 4.94 -1.80
N PHE A 120 -5.63 3.89 -2.19
CA PHE A 120 -6.14 2.80 -3.02
C PHE A 120 -6.12 1.51 -2.22
N PHE A 121 -7.31 0.95 -1.98
CA PHE A 121 -7.48 -0.32 -1.29
C PHE A 121 -8.14 -1.35 -2.20
N TYR A 122 -7.83 -2.61 -1.92
CA TYR A 122 -8.37 -3.77 -2.63
C TYR A 122 -9.18 -4.60 -1.65
N ASN A 123 -10.50 -4.67 -1.84
CA ASN A 123 -11.39 -5.35 -0.91
C ASN A 123 -11.64 -6.80 -1.38
N HIS A 124 -10.98 -7.76 -0.73
CA HIS A 124 -11.34 -9.17 -0.83
C HIS A 124 -12.42 -9.50 0.21
N THR A 125 -12.15 -9.24 1.49
CA THR A 125 -13.16 -9.33 2.56
C THR A 125 -12.86 -8.35 3.71
N VAL A 126 -13.91 -7.65 4.18
CA VAL A 126 -13.89 -6.73 5.33
C VAL A 126 -15.06 -7.00 6.26
N GLY A 127 -14.93 -6.62 7.54
CA GLY A 127 -16.03 -6.63 8.49
C GLY A 127 -16.89 -5.37 8.45
N PRO A 128 -17.99 -5.33 9.23
CA PRO A 128 -19.00 -4.27 9.16
C PRO A 128 -18.50 -2.89 9.62
N SER A 129 -17.62 -2.84 10.62
CA SER A 129 -17.06 -1.59 11.15
C SER A 129 -16.16 -0.93 10.10
N VAL A 130 -15.31 -1.72 9.46
CA VAL A 130 -14.44 -1.27 8.36
C VAL A 130 -15.24 -0.93 7.11
N ASP A 131 -16.26 -1.70 6.74
CA ASP A 131 -17.13 -1.38 5.60
C ASP A 131 -17.78 0.00 5.78
N THR A 132 -18.29 0.29 6.98
CA THR A 132 -18.88 1.61 7.33
C THR A 132 -17.86 2.74 7.17
N LEU A 133 -16.64 2.54 7.68
CA LEU A 133 -15.54 3.50 7.53
C LEU A 133 -15.17 3.75 6.07
N LEU A 134 -15.03 2.69 5.28
CA LEU A 134 -14.65 2.79 3.87
C LEU A 134 -15.71 3.55 3.07
N ARG A 135 -17.00 3.27 3.29
CA ARG A 135 -18.09 4.03 2.63
C ARG A 135 -18.01 5.53 2.91
N TYR A 136 -17.68 5.91 4.14
CA TYR A 136 -17.49 7.31 4.49
C TYR A 136 -16.33 7.95 3.71
N TYR A 137 -15.14 7.35 3.74
CA TYR A 137 -13.97 7.92 3.05
C TYR A 137 -14.06 7.86 1.52
N ILE A 138 -14.78 6.89 0.95
CA ILE A 138 -15.15 6.86 -0.47
C ILE A 138 -16.01 8.08 -0.81
N LYS A 139 -17.05 8.37 0.00
CA LYS A 139 -17.92 9.54 -0.20
C LYS A 139 -17.16 10.87 -0.09
N GLN A 140 -16.12 10.93 0.74
CA GLN A 140 -15.24 12.10 0.87
C GLN A 140 -14.17 12.19 -0.24
N ASN A 141 -14.16 11.25 -1.20
CA ASN A 141 -13.13 11.14 -2.24
C ASN A 141 -11.69 11.05 -1.68
N VAL A 142 -11.53 10.42 -0.52
CA VAL A 142 -10.21 10.17 0.11
C VAL A 142 -9.71 8.75 -0.21
N VAL A 143 -10.63 7.81 -0.43
CA VAL A 143 -10.30 6.40 -0.68
C VAL A 143 -10.99 5.92 -1.95
N THR A 144 -10.26 5.22 -2.81
CA THR A 144 -10.81 4.34 -3.83
C THR A 144 -10.68 2.89 -3.37
N VAL A 145 -11.81 2.19 -3.30
CA VAL A 145 -11.85 0.75 -3.00
C VAL A 145 -12.17 -0.02 -4.28
N LEU A 146 -11.27 -0.91 -4.66
CA LEU A 146 -11.42 -1.80 -5.81
C LEU A 146 -11.90 -3.18 -5.35
N PRO A 147 -12.89 -3.78 -6.03
CA PRO A 147 -13.27 -5.16 -5.74
C PRO A 147 -12.09 -6.10 -6.03
N TRP A 148 -11.83 -7.03 -5.13
CA TRP A 148 -10.69 -7.94 -5.25
C TRP A 148 -11.10 -9.39 -5.02
N SER A 149 -11.92 -9.89 -5.94
CA SER A 149 -12.32 -11.31 -5.96
C SER A 149 -11.42 -12.09 -6.91
N LEU A 150 -10.78 -13.14 -6.39
CA LEU A 150 -9.91 -14.02 -7.17
C LEU A 150 -10.64 -15.35 -7.41
N PRO A 151 -10.72 -15.85 -8.65
CA PRO A 151 -11.32 -17.15 -8.96
C PRO A 151 -10.35 -18.29 -8.63
N ILE A 152 -9.92 -18.38 -7.36
CA ILE A 152 -8.94 -19.35 -6.88
C ILE A 152 -9.57 -20.15 -5.75
N MET A 153 -9.46 -21.48 -5.81
CA MET A 153 -10.09 -22.38 -4.84
C MET A 153 -9.42 -22.35 -3.47
N SER A 154 -8.10 -22.13 -3.42
CA SER A 154 -7.35 -22.04 -2.16
C SER A 154 -6.36 -20.90 -2.15
N GLN A 155 -6.41 -20.09 -1.09
CA GLN A 155 -5.42 -19.05 -0.80
C GLN A 155 -4.01 -19.60 -0.55
N LYS A 156 -3.83 -20.92 -0.42
CA LYS A 156 -2.49 -21.55 -0.38
C LYS A 156 -1.84 -21.66 -1.76
N GLU A 157 -2.62 -21.50 -2.82
CA GLU A 157 -2.14 -21.64 -4.21
C GLU A 157 -1.60 -20.32 -4.79
N ILE A 158 -1.78 -19.21 -4.07
CA ILE A 158 -1.29 -17.88 -4.43
C ILE A 158 -0.83 -17.13 -3.17
N ARG A 159 0.15 -16.23 -3.31
CA ARG A 159 0.65 -15.47 -2.16
C ARG A 159 -0.32 -14.34 -1.80
N THR A 160 -0.84 -14.34 -0.57
CA THR A 160 -1.55 -13.21 0.09
C THR A 160 -2.58 -12.53 -0.83
N GLU A 161 -3.63 -13.24 -1.22
CA GLU A 161 -4.66 -12.69 -2.11
C GLU A 161 -4.08 -12.01 -3.37
N ALA A 162 -3.07 -12.60 -4.00
CA ALA A 162 -2.39 -12.01 -5.16
C ALA A 162 -1.82 -10.60 -4.93
N ILE A 163 -1.25 -10.34 -3.74
CA ILE A 163 -0.66 -9.04 -3.35
C ILE A 163 0.17 -8.38 -4.46
N PHE A 164 0.96 -9.16 -5.21
CA PHE A 164 1.80 -8.64 -6.29
C PHE A 164 0.99 -8.05 -7.45
N SER A 165 -0.16 -8.65 -7.78
CA SER A 165 -1.08 -8.07 -8.76
C SER A 165 -1.65 -6.74 -8.27
N SER A 166 -2.11 -6.66 -7.02
CA SER A 166 -2.69 -5.41 -6.49
C SER A 166 -1.66 -4.29 -6.37
N LEU A 167 -0.43 -4.59 -5.92
CA LEU A 167 0.61 -3.56 -5.79
C LEU A 167 0.99 -2.98 -7.16
N ASN A 168 1.13 -3.84 -8.19
CA ASN A 168 1.47 -3.37 -9.53
C ASN A 168 0.28 -2.69 -10.21
N ASP A 169 -0.94 -3.24 -10.09
CA ASP A 169 -2.16 -2.55 -10.55
C ASP A 169 -2.23 -1.15 -9.97
N CYS A 170 -1.97 -0.97 -8.67
CA CYS A 170 -2.05 0.32 -8.01
C CYS A 170 -1.03 1.31 -8.57
N VAL A 171 0.23 0.89 -8.75
CA VAL A 171 1.28 1.74 -9.35
C VAL A 171 0.91 2.16 -10.78
N PHE A 172 0.41 1.23 -11.62
CA PHE A 172 -0.02 1.60 -12.97
C PHE A 172 -1.28 2.46 -12.99
N ARG A 173 -2.20 2.24 -12.06
CA ARG A 173 -3.44 3.01 -11.91
C ARG A 173 -3.19 4.43 -11.45
N THR A 174 -2.16 4.65 -10.66
CA THR A 174 -1.75 5.97 -10.13
C THR A 174 -0.77 6.70 -11.04
N MET A 175 -0.15 6.02 -12.00
CA MET A 175 0.76 6.62 -12.97
C MET A 175 0.10 7.78 -13.72
N TYR A 176 0.79 8.92 -13.80
CA TYR A 176 0.30 10.20 -14.34
C TYR A 176 -0.85 10.86 -13.57
N LEU A 177 -1.28 10.29 -12.44
CA LEU A 177 -2.26 10.91 -11.54
C LEU A 177 -1.62 11.43 -10.25
N PHE A 178 -0.60 10.72 -9.75
CA PHE A 178 0.13 11.07 -8.54
C PHE A 178 1.64 11.10 -8.79
N HIS A 179 2.32 12.10 -8.23
CA HIS A 179 3.77 12.23 -8.40
C HIS A 179 4.54 11.16 -7.61
N TYR A 180 4.11 10.88 -6.39
CA TYR A 180 4.67 9.90 -5.48
C TYR A 180 3.60 8.93 -4.97
N VAL A 181 3.97 7.66 -4.88
CA VAL A 181 3.08 6.60 -4.42
C VAL A 181 3.77 5.76 -3.36
N ILE A 182 3.16 5.68 -2.18
CA ILE A 182 3.67 4.92 -1.04
C ILE A 182 3.12 3.51 -1.09
N LEU A 183 3.97 2.48 -0.99
CA LEU A 183 3.52 1.08 -0.91
C LEU A 183 3.72 0.54 0.51
N LEU A 184 2.63 0.20 1.20
CA LEU A 184 2.62 -0.21 2.62
C LEU A 184 1.74 -1.43 2.89
N ASP A 185 1.88 -2.00 4.08
CA ASP A 185 0.86 -2.82 4.73
C ASP A 185 0.12 -1.98 5.80
N PHE A 186 -1.09 -2.39 6.22
CA PHE A 186 -1.90 -1.64 7.21
C PHE A 186 -1.28 -1.54 8.61
N ASP A 187 -0.26 -2.35 8.91
CA ASP A 187 0.50 -2.36 10.16
C ASP A 187 1.83 -1.61 10.06
N GLU A 188 2.06 -0.85 8.98
CA GLU A 188 3.33 -0.21 8.67
C GLU A 188 3.17 1.30 8.40
N TYR A 189 4.10 2.09 8.93
CA TYR A 189 4.10 3.55 8.83
C TYR A 189 5.51 4.04 8.49
N ILE A 190 5.68 4.81 7.43
CA ILE A 190 6.94 5.54 7.22
C ILE A 190 6.89 6.78 8.10
N VAL A 191 7.82 6.89 9.04
CA VAL A 191 7.83 7.99 10.01
C VAL A 191 9.03 8.87 9.73
N PRO A 192 8.82 10.07 9.15
CA PRO A 192 9.87 11.09 9.05
C PRO A 192 10.34 11.49 10.45
N ARG A 193 11.65 11.70 10.61
CA ARG A 193 12.24 12.10 11.90
C ARG A 193 12.77 13.54 11.89
N GLU A 194 12.99 14.08 10.70
CA GLU A 194 13.54 15.44 10.48
C GLU A 194 12.56 16.37 9.75
N HIS A 195 11.42 15.86 9.28
CA HIS A 195 10.48 16.58 8.41
C HIS A 195 9.04 16.44 8.91
N GLU A 196 8.20 17.44 8.65
CA GLU A 196 6.78 17.45 9.03
C GLU A 196 5.87 16.82 7.96
N SER A 197 6.35 16.67 6.72
CA SER A 197 5.59 16.11 5.60
C SER A 197 6.41 15.10 4.78
N TYR A 198 5.73 14.21 4.05
CA TYR A 198 6.42 13.33 3.11
C TYR A 198 7.04 14.09 1.94
N LEU A 199 6.39 15.16 1.46
CA LEU A 199 6.85 15.88 0.28
C LEU A 199 8.18 16.59 0.54
N ASP A 200 8.32 17.25 1.70
CA ASP A 200 9.57 17.92 2.09
C ASP A 200 10.71 16.90 2.24
N MET A 201 10.42 15.76 2.88
CA MET A 201 11.38 14.66 3.02
C MET A 201 11.82 14.11 1.66
N LEU A 202 10.89 13.95 0.71
CA LEU A 202 11.20 13.42 -0.62
C LEU A 202 12.02 14.42 -1.44
N HIS A 203 11.66 15.72 -1.42
CA HIS A 203 12.43 16.76 -2.08
C HIS A 203 13.87 16.84 -1.55
N GLN A 204 14.05 16.78 -0.23
CA GLN A 204 15.39 16.76 0.36
C GLN A 204 16.18 15.52 -0.09
N LEU A 205 15.55 14.34 -0.08
CA LEU A 205 16.18 13.10 -0.54
C LEU A 205 16.57 13.17 -2.02
N GLU A 206 15.77 13.80 -2.88
CA GLU A 206 16.12 14.02 -4.29
C GLU A 206 17.30 14.99 -4.44
N GLU A 207 17.28 16.10 -3.71
CA GLU A 207 18.30 17.14 -3.73
C GLU A 207 19.66 16.59 -3.28
N ASP A 208 19.71 15.85 -2.17
CA ASP A 208 20.92 15.16 -1.66
C ASP A 208 21.51 14.18 -2.68
N ASN A 209 20.67 13.71 -3.60
CA ASN A 209 21.00 12.66 -4.57
C ASN A 209 21.17 13.18 -6.00
N LYS A 210 21.05 14.49 -6.25
CA LYS A 210 21.05 15.09 -7.59
C LYS A 210 22.34 14.85 -8.40
N HIS A 211 23.46 14.65 -7.71
CA HIS A 211 24.77 14.43 -8.33
C HIS A 211 25.05 12.97 -8.70
N ILE A 212 24.21 12.04 -8.24
CA ILE A 212 24.39 10.61 -8.51
C ILE A 212 23.68 10.24 -9.81
N ARG A 213 24.37 9.51 -10.70
CA ARG A 213 23.83 9.10 -12.00
C ARG A 213 22.52 8.33 -11.86
N GLY A 214 21.51 8.75 -12.62
CA GLY A 214 20.19 8.12 -12.70
C GLY A 214 19.16 8.82 -11.83
N GLN A 215 17.94 8.96 -12.36
CA GLN A 215 16.85 9.68 -11.71
C GLN A 215 16.27 8.88 -10.52
N PRO A 216 15.85 9.54 -9.44
CA PRO A 216 15.14 8.90 -8.33
C PRO A 216 13.85 8.22 -8.81
N GLY A 217 13.81 6.89 -8.81
CA GLY A 217 12.60 6.13 -9.14
C GLY A 217 11.87 5.59 -7.91
N SER A 218 12.59 5.43 -6.79
CA SER A 218 12.01 5.00 -5.52
C SER A 218 12.89 5.37 -4.32
N PHE A 219 12.27 5.57 -3.17
CA PHE A 219 12.90 5.86 -1.88
C PHE A 219 12.60 4.72 -0.92
N VAL A 220 13.62 4.05 -0.41
CA VAL A 220 13.51 2.81 0.35
C VAL A 220 13.88 3.05 1.81
N PHE A 221 13.00 2.63 2.72
CA PHE A 221 13.13 2.87 4.16
C PHE A 221 13.44 1.56 4.88
N LYS A 222 14.33 1.61 5.89
CA LYS A 222 14.63 0.44 6.71
C LYS A 222 13.53 0.19 7.72
N ASN A 223 13.23 -1.08 7.92
CA ASN A 223 12.22 -1.54 8.87
C ASN A 223 12.75 -1.59 10.30
N VAL A 224 11.93 -1.15 11.24
CA VAL A 224 12.07 -1.41 12.68
C VAL A 224 10.77 -1.96 13.25
N PHE A 225 10.86 -3.01 14.07
CA PHE A 225 9.68 -3.65 14.66
C PHE A 225 9.27 -3.00 15.98
N PHE A 226 8.00 -2.65 16.08
CA PHE A 226 7.29 -2.26 17.29
C PHE A 226 6.36 -3.41 17.70
N TYR A 227 6.77 -4.23 18.67
CA TYR A 227 5.98 -5.40 19.02
C TYR A 227 4.79 -5.07 19.91
N LEU A 228 3.61 -5.57 19.54
CA LEU A 228 2.35 -5.26 20.23
C LEU A 228 2.29 -5.79 21.67
N TYR A 229 3.14 -6.76 22.02
CA TYR A 229 3.23 -7.33 23.36
C TYR A 229 4.05 -6.49 24.35
N TRP A 230 4.81 -5.50 23.89
CA TRP A 230 5.40 -4.54 24.81
C TRP A 230 4.33 -3.64 25.41
N GLU A 231 4.60 -3.10 26.60
CA GLU A 231 3.67 -2.25 27.33
C GLU A 231 3.28 -1.00 26.55
N ASN A 232 2.10 -0.47 26.84
CA ASN A 232 1.63 0.80 26.28
C ASN A 232 2.34 1.97 26.98
N ASP A 233 2.75 2.95 26.20
CA ASP A 233 3.23 4.23 26.72
C ASP A 233 2.03 5.15 26.98
N THR A 234 1.55 5.15 28.22
CA THR A 234 0.45 6.00 28.65
C THR A 234 0.87 7.44 28.88
N THR A 235 2.18 7.75 28.88
CA THR A 235 2.67 9.11 29.14
C THR A 235 2.34 10.09 28.01
N VAL A 236 2.05 9.60 26.81
CA VAL A 236 1.69 10.42 25.64
C VAL A 236 0.36 11.16 25.86
N TYR A 237 -0.64 10.48 26.42
CA TYR A 237 -1.96 11.06 26.68
C TYR A 237 -2.32 11.17 28.16
N GLY A 238 -1.46 10.68 29.05
CA GLY A 238 -1.72 10.61 30.49
C GLY A 238 -2.78 9.57 30.89
N VAL A 239 -3.25 8.75 29.95
CA VAL A 239 -4.32 7.78 30.16
C VAL A 239 -4.09 6.48 29.43
N GLU A 240 -4.65 5.41 29.98
CA GLU A 240 -4.84 4.17 29.24
C GLU A 240 -5.88 4.35 28.12
N PRO A 241 -5.68 3.72 26.96
CA PRO A 241 -6.63 3.81 25.86
C PRO A 241 -7.94 3.11 26.22
N GLU A 242 -9.04 3.61 25.66
CA GLU A 242 -10.38 2.98 25.72
C GLU A 242 -10.86 2.74 27.17
N LYS A 243 -10.43 3.59 28.11
CA LYS A 243 -10.86 3.58 29.51
C LYS A 243 -11.48 4.92 29.94
N PRO A 244 -12.48 4.89 30.83
CA PRO A 244 -13.07 6.11 31.41
C PRO A 244 -12.05 6.84 32.32
N PRO A 245 -12.19 8.17 32.52
CA PRO A 245 -13.28 9.04 32.06
C PRO A 245 -13.06 9.70 30.68
N GLN A 246 -11.84 9.70 30.13
CA GLN A 246 -11.47 10.49 28.93
C GLN A 246 -11.61 9.72 27.61
N TRP A 247 -11.73 8.38 27.66
CA TRP A 247 -11.96 7.47 26.51
C TRP A 247 -11.19 7.86 25.24
N VAL A 248 -9.86 7.82 25.33
CA VAL A 248 -8.96 8.08 24.20
C VAL A 248 -8.89 6.82 23.32
N PRO A 249 -9.10 6.90 22.00
CA PRO A 249 -9.01 5.72 21.13
C PRO A 249 -7.61 5.12 21.16
N TYR A 250 -7.50 3.80 21.00
CA TYR A 250 -6.22 3.11 21.03
C TYR A 250 -5.45 3.27 19.71
N LEU A 251 -4.77 4.41 19.57
CA LEU A 251 -3.90 4.72 18.44
C LEU A 251 -2.53 4.04 18.60
N ILE A 252 -2.24 3.07 17.73
CA ILE A 252 -1.08 2.18 17.84
C ILE A 252 0.24 2.94 17.77
N THR A 253 0.32 3.96 16.90
CA THR A 253 1.52 4.79 16.73
C THR A 253 1.84 5.65 17.94
N GLN A 254 0.83 5.87 18.78
CA GLN A 254 0.89 6.77 19.94
C GLN A 254 1.14 5.99 21.23
N TYR A 255 0.59 4.77 21.34
CA TYR A 255 0.74 3.93 22.52
C TYR A 255 1.85 2.90 22.42
N LYS A 256 2.29 2.49 21.22
CA LYS A 256 3.42 1.56 21.06
C LYS A 256 4.68 2.33 20.67
N THR A 257 5.44 2.75 21.68
CA THR A 257 6.67 3.54 21.46
C THR A 257 7.95 2.73 21.64
N ARG A 258 7.88 1.44 21.99
CA ARG A 258 9.07 0.59 22.08
C ARG A 258 9.31 -0.15 20.77
N ARG A 259 10.54 -0.11 20.27
CA ARG A 259 11.00 -0.86 19.09
C ARG A 259 12.28 -1.63 19.32
N LEU A 260 12.60 -2.55 18.41
CA LEU A 260 13.95 -3.12 18.34
C LEU A 260 15.00 -2.02 18.09
N SER A 261 16.16 -2.14 18.76
CA SER A 261 17.25 -1.16 18.64
C SER A 261 17.78 -1.05 17.20
N SER A 262 18.00 -2.19 16.55
CA SER A 262 18.59 -2.27 15.22
C SER A 262 17.55 -2.26 14.10
N ALA A 263 17.76 -1.41 13.10
CA ALA A 263 17.00 -1.44 11.86
C ALA A 263 17.40 -2.64 10.98
N MET A 264 16.44 -3.19 10.24
CA MET A 264 16.66 -4.26 9.27
C MET A 264 17.47 -3.76 8.07
N LYS A 265 18.19 -4.66 7.39
CA LYS A 265 18.89 -4.32 6.15
C LYS A 265 17.90 -3.90 5.06
N ILE A 266 18.31 -2.97 4.20
CA ILE A 266 17.53 -2.55 3.02
C ILE A 266 17.11 -3.78 2.20
N GLY A 267 15.84 -3.81 1.79
CA GLY A 267 15.22 -4.92 1.06
C GLY A 267 14.75 -6.08 1.95
N SER A 268 15.14 -6.10 3.23
CA SER A 268 14.59 -7.01 4.22
C SER A 268 13.49 -6.31 5.01
N ARG A 269 12.24 -6.64 4.71
CA ARG A 269 11.04 -5.99 5.29
C ARG A 269 10.91 -4.49 4.99
N SER A 270 11.77 -3.92 4.15
CA SER A 270 11.64 -2.54 3.70
C SER A 270 10.30 -2.29 3.01
N LYS A 271 9.88 -1.03 3.05
CA LYS A 271 8.84 -0.45 2.20
C LYS A 271 9.38 0.82 1.59
N TYR A 272 8.64 1.36 0.63
CA TYR A 272 9.19 2.37 -0.26
C TYR A 272 8.11 3.27 -0.84
N ILE A 273 8.54 4.47 -1.20
CA ILE A 273 7.79 5.44 -1.98
C ILE A 273 8.34 5.41 -3.40
N VAL A 274 7.49 5.40 -4.42
CA VAL A 274 7.91 5.38 -5.83
C VAL A 274 7.46 6.61 -6.58
N VAL A 275 8.20 6.94 -7.64
CA VAL A 275 7.72 7.80 -8.73
C VAL A 275 7.12 6.86 -9.79
N PRO A 276 5.78 6.76 -9.92
CA PRO A 276 5.13 5.70 -10.71
C PRO A 276 5.66 5.56 -12.13
N GLU A 277 5.89 6.67 -12.84
CA GLU A 277 6.41 6.73 -14.22
C GLU A 277 7.78 6.08 -14.38
N ARG A 278 8.54 5.97 -13.28
CA ARG A 278 9.88 5.42 -13.26
C ARG A 278 9.91 3.94 -12.85
N ILE A 279 8.75 3.30 -12.67
CA ILE A 279 8.61 1.92 -12.20
C ILE A 279 8.06 1.00 -13.29
N VAL A 280 8.56 -0.25 -13.31
CA VAL A 280 8.04 -1.31 -14.17
C VAL A 280 7.54 -2.51 -13.37
N GLU A 281 8.16 -2.84 -12.23
CA GLU A 281 7.73 -3.96 -11.39
C GLU A 281 8.05 -3.69 -9.92
N VAL A 282 7.01 -3.75 -9.09
CA VAL A 282 7.09 -3.66 -7.63
C VAL A 282 6.86 -5.01 -6.95
N GLY A 283 7.55 -5.23 -5.84
CA GLY A 283 7.44 -6.40 -4.97
C GLY A 283 6.92 -6.05 -3.58
N ASN A 284 6.87 -6.99 -2.65
CA ASN A 284 6.36 -6.66 -1.31
C ASN A 284 7.34 -5.81 -0.50
N HIS A 285 8.65 -6.04 -0.68
CA HIS A 285 9.70 -5.36 0.09
C HIS A 285 10.79 -4.70 -0.76
N VAL A 286 10.72 -4.87 -2.08
CA VAL A 286 11.69 -4.33 -3.04
C VAL A 286 11.00 -3.84 -4.31
N VAL A 287 11.58 -2.84 -4.95
CA VAL A 287 11.28 -2.53 -6.35
C VAL A 287 12.15 -3.42 -7.22
N TRP A 288 11.53 -4.32 -7.98
CA TRP A 288 12.25 -5.30 -8.80
C TRP A 288 12.82 -4.70 -10.08
N ARG A 289 12.13 -3.70 -10.65
CA ARG A 289 12.55 -3.09 -11.90
C ARG A 289 12.08 -1.66 -12.03
N HIS A 290 13.04 -0.77 -12.22
CA HIS A 290 12.84 0.61 -12.66
C HIS A 290 12.87 0.72 -14.19
N THR A 291 12.41 1.85 -14.70
CA THR A 291 12.64 2.25 -16.09
C THR A 291 14.13 2.54 -16.34
N SER A 292 14.54 2.51 -17.61
CA SER A 292 15.93 2.83 -17.97
C SER A 292 16.31 4.23 -17.49
N GLY A 293 17.46 4.36 -16.85
CA GLY A 293 17.95 5.64 -16.31
C GLY A 293 17.40 6.01 -14.94
N SER A 294 16.56 5.18 -14.31
CA SER A 294 16.02 5.39 -12.96
C SER A 294 16.66 4.44 -11.94
N ARG A 295 16.69 4.84 -10.66
CA ARG A 295 17.30 4.05 -9.56
C ARG A 295 16.56 4.19 -8.23
N ALA A 296 16.88 3.30 -7.29
CA ALA A 296 16.48 3.48 -5.90
C ALA A 296 17.43 4.41 -5.13
N ILE A 297 16.86 5.12 -4.16
CA ILE A 297 17.54 5.84 -3.08
C ILE A 297 17.25 5.09 -1.79
N SER A 298 18.28 4.78 -1.00
CA SER A 298 18.08 4.31 0.38
C SER A 298 18.05 5.53 1.29
N ALA A 299 16.91 5.75 1.95
CA ALA A 299 16.79 6.85 2.90
C ALA A 299 17.67 6.57 4.13
N PRO A 300 18.43 7.56 4.62
CA PRO A 300 19.15 7.43 5.88
C PRO A 300 18.18 7.18 7.06
N ASP A 301 18.60 6.36 8.02
CA ASP A 301 17.81 6.06 9.23
C ASP A 301 17.54 7.31 10.09
N THR A 302 18.37 8.35 9.93
CA THR A 302 18.18 9.66 10.57
C THR A 302 17.02 10.43 9.96
N VAL A 303 16.79 10.30 8.64
CA VAL A 303 15.73 10.99 7.90
C VAL A 303 14.37 10.35 8.17
N ALA A 304 14.28 9.02 8.04
CA ALA A 304 13.03 8.28 8.23
C ALA A 304 13.24 6.79 8.47
N LEU A 305 12.32 6.18 9.20
CA LEU A 305 12.26 4.73 9.43
C LEU A 305 10.86 4.21 9.10
N LEU A 306 10.79 2.96 8.65
CA LEU A 306 9.54 2.22 8.55
C LEU A 306 9.23 1.58 9.91
N HIS A 307 8.19 2.05 10.57
CA HIS A 307 7.67 1.48 11.81
C HIS A 307 6.70 0.35 11.48
N HIS A 308 7.03 -0.87 11.91
CA HIS A 308 6.18 -2.05 11.70
C HIS A 308 5.60 -2.55 13.03
N TYR A 309 4.30 -2.32 13.22
CA TYR A 309 3.57 -2.64 14.44
C TYR A 309 2.99 -4.05 14.38
N ARG A 310 3.68 -5.03 14.99
CA ARG A 310 3.35 -6.44 14.74
C ARG A 310 3.43 -7.31 16.01
N ILE A 311 2.80 -8.46 16.00
CA ILE A 311 3.15 -9.54 16.96
C ILE A 311 4.49 -10.19 16.58
N CYS A 312 5.08 -10.98 17.48
CA CYS A 312 6.30 -11.74 17.17
C CYS A 312 6.11 -12.60 15.91
N GLU A 313 7.05 -12.52 14.97
CA GLU A 313 6.93 -13.04 13.60
C GLU A 313 6.81 -14.57 13.53
N PHE A 314 7.34 -15.26 14.54
CA PHE A 314 7.37 -16.73 14.62
C PHE A 314 6.46 -17.28 15.73
N GLY A 315 5.55 -16.45 16.25
CA GLY A 315 4.74 -16.78 17.42
C GLY A 315 5.52 -16.71 18.74
N GLY A 316 4.80 -16.86 19.84
CA GLY A 316 5.36 -16.73 21.20
C GLY A 316 5.85 -15.31 21.52
N PHE A 317 6.83 -15.22 22.42
CA PHE A 317 7.32 -13.96 23.01
C PHE A 317 8.85 -13.78 22.93
N SER A 318 9.55 -14.63 22.16
CA SER A 318 11.01 -14.59 22.06
C SER A 318 11.52 -13.27 21.46
N CYS A 319 10.71 -12.62 20.63
CA CYS A 319 11.05 -11.34 20.03
C CYS A 319 11.25 -10.21 21.06
N LEU A 320 10.60 -10.32 22.23
CA LEU A 320 10.67 -9.32 23.30
C LEU A 320 11.99 -9.37 24.09
N LYS A 321 12.77 -10.46 23.94
CA LYS A 321 14.08 -10.63 24.59
C LYS A 321 15.21 -9.91 23.85
N LYS A 322 14.96 -9.44 22.62
CA LYS A 322 15.93 -8.70 21.83
C LYS A 322 16.11 -7.29 22.40
N GLU A 323 17.28 -6.71 22.11
CA GLU A 323 17.57 -5.33 22.49
C GLU A 323 16.51 -4.37 21.93
N SER A 324 16.02 -3.47 22.78
CA SER A 324 14.95 -2.53 22.45
C SER A 324 15.23 -1.14 23.00
N VAL A 325 14.69 -0.14 22.32
CA VAL A 325 14.75 1.27 22.69
C VAL A 325 13.35 1.88 22.66
N VAL A 326 13.16 2.96 23.42
CA VAL A 326 11.97 3.80 23.30
C VAL A 326 12.21 4.79 22.16
N ASP A 327 11.28 4.80 21.22
CA ASP A 327 11.24 5.70 20.07
C ASP A 327 9.85 6.34 20.01
N LYS A 328 9.78 7.62 20.41
CA LYS A 328 8.56 8.41 20.42
C LYS A 328 8.40 9.26 19.15
N THR A 329 9.18 9.00 18.08
CA THR A 329 9.16 9.87 16.88
C THR A 329 7.75 10.00 16.29
N ALA A 330 6.96 8.92 16.26
CA ALA A 330 5.59 8.97 15.73
C ALA A 330 4.62 9.81 16.58
N THR A 331 4.94 10.09 17.84
CA THR A 331 4.05 10.86 18.73
C THR A 331 4.08 12.35 18.44
N GLN A 332 5.06 12.84 17.67
CA GLN A 332 5.10 14.25 17.25
C GLN A 332 3.86 14.64 16.41
N PHE A 333 3.28 13.67 15.68
CA PHE A 333 2.06 13.85 14.90
C PHE A 333 0.78 13.62 15.72
N GLY A 334 0.91 13.21 16.99
CA GLY A 334 -0.17 12.79 17.87
C GLY A 334 -1.28 13.82 18.09
N PRO A 335 -0.97 15.11 18.38
CA PRO A 335 -2.01 16.10 18.65
C PRO A 335 -3.00 16.30 17.49
N GLU A 336 -2.50 16.47 16.27
CA GLU A 336 -3.36 16.63 15.08
C GLU A 336 -4.01 15.31 14.68
N LEU A 337 -3.28 14.18 14.79
CA LEU A 337 -3.82 12.86 14.52
C LEU A 337 -5.01 12.52 15.43
N LEU A 338 -4.86 12.71 16.74
CA LEU A 338 -5.92 12.42 17.72
C LEU A 338 -7.17 13.27 17.44
N LYS A 339 -6.97 14.57 17.20
CA LYS A 339 -8.06 15.50 16.85
C LYS A 339 -8.82 15.02 15.62
N ARG A 340 -8.11 14.60 14.58
CA ARG A 340 -8.71 14.06 13.34
C ARG A 340 -9.46 12.77 13.61
N VAL A 341 -8.83 11.78 14.23
CA VAL A 341 -9.47 10.48 14.51
C VAL A 341 -10.72 10.65 15.36
N MET A 342 -10.66 11.41 16.46
CA MET A 342 -11.83 11.65 17.31
C MET A 342 -12.97 12.34 16.54
N ARG A 343 -12.64 13.31 15.66
CA ARG A 343 -13.64 13.95 14.80
C ARG A 343 -14.31 12.93 13.88
N GLN A 344 -13.54 12.06 13.25
CA GLN A 344 -14.08 11.07 12.32
C GLN A 344 -14.92 10.01 13.05
N CYS A 345 -14.50 9.56 14.24
CA CYS A 345 -15.30 8.61 15.02
C CYS A 345 -16.69 9.16 15.36
N ARG A 346 -16.79 10.43 15.74
CA ARG A 346 -18.09 11.11 15.99
C ARG A 346 -19.01 11.15 14.77
N ILE A 347 -18.43 11.24 13.56
CA ILE A 347 -19.19 11.33 12.31
C ILE A 347 -19.58 9.95 11.78
N ILE A 348 -18.66 9.00 11.83
CA ILE A 348 -18.81 7.67 11.21
C ILE A 348 -19.59 6.71 12.12
N TYR A 349 -19.47 6.86 13.45
CA TYR A 349 -20.06 5.95 14.43
C TYR A 349 -20.91 6.71 15.48
N PRO A 350 -22.00 7.37 15.06
CA PRO A 350 -22.88 8.10 15.98
C PRO A 350 -23.51 7.16 17.04
N ASP A 351 -23.73 5.90 16.69
CA ASP A 351 -24.34 4.90 17.58
C ASP A 351 -23.42 4.46 18.73
N LEU A 352 -22.13 4.82 18.68
CA LEU A 352 -21.15 4.55 19.74
C LEU A 352 -20.93 5.78 20.65
N GLU A 353 -21.94 6.64 20.77
CA GLU A 353 -21.84 7.92 21.49
C GLU A 353 -20.70 8.83 20.95
N GLY A 354 -20.35 8.61 19.69
CA GLY A 354 -19.23 9.27 19.00
C GLY A 354 -17.84 8.77 19.38
N HIS A 355 -17.74 7.66 20.12
CA HIS A 355 -16.50 6.94 20.34
C HIS A 355 -16.09 6.12 19.11
N CYS A 356 -14.79 5.84 19.00
CA CYS A 356 -14.30 4.92 17.98
C CYS A 356 -14.67 3.47 18.34
N PRO A 357 -14.85 2.57 17.35
CA PRO A 357 -14.95 1.14 17.60
C PRO A 357 -13.78 0.64 18.44
N LEU A 358 -14.03 -0.31 19.33
CA LEU A 358 -12.96 -0.87 20.17
C LEU A 358 -11.87 -1.50 19.30
N SER A 359 -10.62 -1.22 19.64
CA SER A 359 -9.48 -1.84 18.99
C SER A 359 -9.40 -3.32 19.37
N PRO A 360 -8.95 -4.19 18.47
CA PRO A 360 -8.84 -5.61 18.79
C PRO A 360 -7.88 -5.84 19.96
N PRO A 361 -8.07 -6.91 20.75
CA PRO A 361 -7.18 -7.21 21.85
C PRO A 361 -5.75 -7.40 21.36
N LEU A 362 -4.80 -6.97 22.20
CA LEU A 362 -3.37 -7.13 21.95
C LEU A 362 -3.04 -8.57 21.58
N GLY A 363 -2.31 -8.75 20.48
CA GLY A 363 -1.91 -10.09 20.05
C GLY A 363 -2.86 -10.78 19.09
N SER A 364 -4.03 -10.20 18.75
CA SER A 364 -4.91 -10.77 17.74
C SER A 364 -4.21 -10.79 16.37
N PRO A 365 -3.84 -11.97 15.83
CA PRO A 365 -3.22 -12.09 14.51
C PRO A 365 -4.32 -12.15 13.47
N TRP A 366 -4.56 -11.01 12.83
CA TRP A 366 -5.44 -10.82 11.68
C TRP A 366 -6.90 -11.16 11.95
#